data_AF-A0A4Q3WAQ4-F1
#
_entry.id   AF-A0A4Q3WAQ4-F1
#
_cell.length_a   1.000
_cell.length_b   1.000
_cell.length_c   1.000
_cell.angle_alpha   90.00
_cell.angle_beta   90.00
_cell.angle_gamma   90.00
#
_symmetry.space_group_name_H-M   'P 1'
#
loop_
_entity.id
_entity.type
_entity.pdbx_description
1 polymer ?
#
loop_
_entity_poly.entity_id
_entity_poly.type
_entity_poly.pdbx_seq_one_letter_code
_entity_poly.pdbx_strand_id
1 'polypeptide(L)'
;MDDIVAYIQHLEILAFFAGYPVVYAIVQLLASSRPDTFKSVFPKMRKLLPLGYALTGTLFLGLILKNIFSGLSYENIMEQFRQPLLQVWALLSLLFWLKVFNRKPLYSLIHSLAIFFFLVKDLVIYMTSSGGNDFIRNDMKVYTDSILLNVATLIIVLIISKLSSYSRKKSVQDLQNTASD
;
A
#
# COMPACT_ATOMS: atom_id res chain seq x y z
N MET A 1 -12.03 -11.03 25.05
CA MET A 1 -11.61 -11.63 23.75
C MET A 1 -11.88 -10.66 22.61
N ASP A 2 -13.02 -9.97 22.67
CA ASP A 2 -13.47 -8.88 21.80
C ASP A 2 -12.42 -7.80 21.46
N ASP A 3 -11.65 -7.35 22.45
CA ASP A 3 -10.61 -6.33 22.23
C ASP A 3 -9.42 -6.84 21.43
N ILE A 4 -9.11 -8.15 21.52
CA ILE A 4 -7.96 -8.74 20.82
C ILE A 4 -8.25 -8.84 19.33
N VAL A 5 -9.47 -9.22 18.94
CA VAL A 5 -9.88 -9.29 17.53
C VAL A 5 -9.86 -7.90 16.90
N ALA A 6 -10.39 -6.89 17.60
CA ALA A 6 -10.34 -5.50 17.15
C ALA A 6 -8.91 -4.99 17.02
N TYR A 7 -8.02 -5.33 17.96
CA TYR A 7 -6.60 -5.00 17.89
C TYR A 7 -5.90 -5.68 16.70
N ILE A 8 -6.18 -6.96 16.42
CA ILE A 8 -5.61 -7.66 15.26
C ILE A 8 -6.07 -7.00 13.95
N GLN A 9 -7.36 -6.69 13.79
CA GLN A 9 -7.87 -6.01 12.59
C GLN A 9 -7.22 -4.64 12.38
N HIS A 10 -7.02 -3.92 13.48
CA HIS A 10 -6.32 -2.65 13.46
C HIS A 10 -4.87 -2.82 12.99
N LEU A 11 -4.15 -3.80 13.56
CA LEU A 11 -2.79 -4.14 13.13
C LEU A 11 -2.71 -4.57 11.66
N GLU A 12 -3.69 -5.32 11.15
CA GLU A 12 -3.75 -5.67 9.72
C GLU A 12 -3.81 -4.41 8.87
N ILE A 13 -4.67 -3.45 9.20
CA ILE A 13 -4.78 -2.21 8.43
C ILE A 13 -3.47 -1.40 8.52
N LEU A 14 -2.85 -1.33 9.70
CA LEU A 14 -1.54 -0.70 9.86
C LEU A 14 -0.46 -1.41 9.02
N ALA A 15 -0.43 -2.75 9.05
CA ALA A 15 0.51 -3.57 8.29
C ALA A 15 0.40 -3.28 6.78
N PHE A 16 -0.79 -3.03 6.26
CA PHE A 16 -0.93 -2.75 4.84
C PHE A 16 -0.61 -1.30 4.48
N PHE A 17 -1.09 -0.32 5.24
CA PHE A 17 -1.13 1.06 4.73
C PHE A 17 -0.24 2.07 5.48
N ALA A 18 0.14 1.81 6.72
CA ALA A 18 0.82 2.81 7.56
C ALA A 18 2.24 3.14 7.08
N GLY A 19 2.92 2.22 6.39
CA GLY A 19 4.26 2.43 5.85
C GLY A 19 4.29 3.34 4.61
N TYR A 20 3.16 3.54 3.93
CA TYR A 20 3.11 4.26 2.66
C TYR A 20 3.63 5.71 2.71
N PRO A 21 3.29 6.55 3.71
CA PRO A 21 3.82 7.92 3.80
C PRO A 21 5.34 7.99 3.80
N VAL A 22 6.02 7.04 4.45
CA VAL A 22 7.49 6.98 4.45
C VAL A 22 8.02 6.56 3.08
N VAL A 23 7.42 5.55 2.45
CA VAL A 23 7.78 5.15 1.08
C VAL A 23 7.59 6.31 0.11
N TYR A 24 6.49 7.05 0.23
CA TYR A 24 6.21 8.25 -0.54
C TYR A 24 7.30 9.31 -0.33
N ALA A 25 7.64 9.62 0.91
CA ALA A 25 8.65 10.62 1.25
C ALA A 25 10.02 10.25 0.68
N ILE A 26 10.45 9.00 0.86
CA ILE A 26 11.72 8.49 0.31
C ILE A 26 11.74 8.65 -1.21
N VAL A 27 10.70 8.18 -1.92
CA VAL A 27 10.63 8.28 -3.38
C VAL A 27 10.62 9.74 -3.83
N GLN A 28 9.94 10.63 -3.12
CA GLN A 28 9.90 12.06 -3.43
C GLN A 28 11.26 12.74 -3.23
N LEU A 29 11.97 12.43 -2.14
CA LEU A 29 13.31 12.94 -1.86
C LEU A 29 14.32 12.45 -2.91
N LEU A 30 14.28 11.16 -3.25
CA LEU A 30 15.16 10.57 -4.26
C LEU A 30 14.85 11.08 -5.68
N ALA A 31 13.58 11.35 -6.00
CA ALA A 31 13.17 11.93 -7.28
C ALA A 31 13.56 13.42 -7.41
N SER A 32 13.73 14.12 -6.30
CA SER A 32 14.12 15.54 -6.26
C SER A 32 15.64 15.73 -6.22
N SER A 33 16.35 14.75 -5.68
CA SER A 33 17.81 14.70 -5.69
C SER A 33 18.32 14.55 -7.13
N ARG A 34 19.40 15.26 -7.48
CA ARG A 34 19.92 15.40 -8.86
C ARG A 34 21.06 14.43 -9.26
N PRO A 35 21.23 13.19 -8.76
CA PRO A 35 22.32 12.36 -9.26
C PRO A 35 22.00 11.86 -10.69
N ASP A 36 22.92 12.12 -11.62
CA ASP A 36 22.81 11.78 -13.05
C ASP A 36 22.49 10.30 -13.31
N THR A 37 22.92 9.40 -12.44
CA THR A 37 22.80 7.95 -12.59
C THR A 37 21.36 7.42 -12.49
N PHE A 38 20.47 8.13 -11.78
CA PHE A 38 19.08 7.65 -11.53
C PHE A 38 17.98 8.53 -12.13
N LYS A 39 18.35 9.49 -12.99
CA LYS A 39 17.44 10.47 -13.61
C LYS A 39 16.22 9.86 -14.31
N SER A 40 16.27 8.60 -14.76
CA SER A 40 15.15 7.97 -15.49
C SER A 40 14.19 7.14 -14.63
N VAL A 41 14.60 6.70 -13.44
CA VAL A 41 13.86 5.70 -12.65
C VAL A 41 12.97 6.36 -11.60
N PHE A 42 13.52 7.24 -10.76
CA PHE A 42 12.76 7.85 -9.65
C PHE A 42 11.57 8.72 -10.10
N PRO A 43 11.65 9.53 -11.17
CA PRO A 43 10.48 10.24 -11.68
C PRO A 43 9.36 9.31 -12.16
N LYS A 44 9.70 8.11 -12.64
CA LYS A 44 8.72 7.07 -13.01
C LYS A 44 8.13 6.42 -11.76
N MET A 45 8.97 6.05 -10.78
CA MET A 45 8.50 5.52 -9.48
C MET A 45 7.50 6.46 -8.83
N ARG A 46 7.78 7.76 -8.80
CA ARG A 46 6.85 8.76 -8.26
C ARG A 46 5.48 8.73 -8.94
N LYS A 47 5.43 8.54 -10.26
CA LYS A 47 4.17 8.43 -11.01
C LYS A 47 3.44 7.11 -10.75
N LEU A 48 4.18 6.06 -10.39
CA LEU A 48 3.64 4.73 -10.11
C LEU A 48 3.24 4.52 -8.64
N LEU A 49 3.57 5.46 -7.74
CA LEU A 49 3.23 5.40 -6.31
C LEU A 49 1.74 5.11 -6.04
N PRO A 50 0.76 5.75 -6.72
CA PRO A 50 -0.65 5.41 -6.52
C PRO A 50 -1.02 3.99 -6.94
N LEU A 51 -0.38 3.46 -7.98
CA LEU A 51 -0.63 2.10 -8.46
C LEU A 51 -0.01 1.07 -7.51
N GLY A 52 1.17 1.33 -6.97
CA GLY A 52 1.75 0.51 -5.88
C GLY A 52 0.82 0.47 -4.67
N TYR A 53 0.27 1.62 -4.29
CA TYR A 53 -0.72 1.73 -3.22
C TYR A 53 -2.03 0.96 -3.51
N ALA A 54 -2.54 1.06 -4.74
CA ALA A 54 -3.72 0.32 -5.18
C ALA A 54 -3.50 -1.20 -5.15
N LEU A 55 -2.30 -1.65 -5.51
CA LEU A 55 -1.90 -3.06 -5.40
C LEU A 55 -1.86 -3.50 -3.93
N THR A 56 -1.29 -2.71 -3.03
CA THR A 56 -1.38 -2.96 -1.58
C THR A 56 -2.83 -3.10 -1.13
N GLY A 57 -3.72 -2.22 -1.58
CA GLY A 57 -5.16 -2.32 -1.36
C GLY A 57 -5.80 -3.59 -1.88
N THR A 58 -5.34 -4.06 -3.03
CA THR A 58 -5.82 -5.31 -3.65
C THR A 58 -5.37 -6.53 -2.86
N LEU A 59 -4.15 -6.53 -2.35
CA LEU A 59 -3.65 -7.57 -1.44
C LEU A 59 -4.44 -7.57 -0.12
N PHE A 60 -4.78 -6.40 0.41
CA PHE A 60 -5.63 -6.28 1.61
C PHE A 60 -7.03 -6.83 1.36
N LEU A 61 -7.65 -6.50 0.23
CA LEU A 61 -8.93 -7.11 -0.18
C LEU A 61 -8.78 -8.63 -0.29
N GLY A 62 -7.68 -9.13 -0.87
CA GLY A 62 -7.37 -10.56 -0.94
C GLY A 62 -7.30 -11.22 0.44
N LEU A 63 -6.72 -10.55 1.43
CA LEU A 63 -6.70 -11.01 2.82
C LEU A 63 -8.12 -11.09 3.41
N ILE A 64 -8.92 -10.04 3.24
CA ILE A 64 -10.33 -10.02 3.70
C ILE A 64 -11.10 -11.18 3.08
N LEU A 65 -10.99 -11.36 1.76
CA LEU A 65 -11.67 -12.45 1.06
C LEU A 65 -11.19 -13.81 1.57
N LYS A 66 -9.88 -14.01 1.73
CA LYS A 66 -9.32 -15.25 2.28
C LYS A 66 -9.92 -15.55 3.67
N ASN A 67 -9.98 -14.56 4.56
CA ASN A 67 -10.52 -14.73 5.90
C ASN A 67 -12.01 -15.13 5.85
N ILE A 68 -12.82 -14.45 5.02
CA ILE A 68 -14.25 -14.77 4.81
C ILE A 68 -14.43 -16.21 4.30
N PHE A 69 -13.65 -16.63 3.30
CA PHE A 69 -13.78 -17.97 2.72
C PHE A 69 -13.22 -19.09 3.61
N SER A 70 -12.23 -18.81 4.45
CA SER A 70 -11.58 -19.80 5.31
C SER A 70 -12.42 -20.24 6.52
N GLY A 71 -13.48 -19.51 6.85
CA GLY A 71 -14.33 -19.80 8.00
C GLY A 71 -15.79 -19.48 7.75
N LEU A 72 -16.44 -20.23 6.84
CA LEU A 72 -17.88 -20.19 6.48
C LEU A 72 -18.82 -20.50 7.68
N SER A 73 -18.74 -19.72 8.75
CA SER A 73 -19.75 -19.57 9.80
C SER A 73 -20.15 -18.10 9.86
N TYR A 74 -21.45 -17.83 9.96
CA TYR A 74 -22.02 -16.48 9.99
C TYR A 74 -21.46 -15.62 11.14
N GLU A 75 -21.09 -16.24 12.26
CA GLU A 75 -20.47 -15.58 13.42
C GLU A 75 -19.11 -14.97 13.07
N ASN A 76 -18.29 -15.65 12.26
CA ASN A 76 -16.97 -15.16 11.85
C ASN A 76 -17.05 -13.91 10.96
N ILE A 77 -18.14 -13.76 10.20
CA ILE A 77 -18.35 -12.58 9.34
C ILE A 77 -18.65 -11.36 10.21
N MET A 78 -19.49 -11.47 11.24
CA MET A 78 -19.75 -10.36 12.16
C MET A 78 -18.49 -9.97 12.95
N GLU A 79 -17.67 -10.94 13.34
CA GLU A 79 -16.41 -10.66 14.02
C GLU A 79 -15.38 -9.97 13.11
N GLN A 80 -15.34 -10.29 11.81
CA GLN A 80 -14.42 -9.69 10.84
C GLN A 80 -14.67 -8.18 10.62
N PHE A 81 -15.86 -7.66 10.91
CA PHE A 81 -16.25 -6.27 10.66
C PHE A 81 -16.43 -5.44 11.94
N ARG A 82 -15.60 -5.64 12.97
CA ARG A 82 -15.67 -4.81 14.20
C ARG A 82 -15.23 -3.36 13.96
N GLN A 83 -14.35 -3.12 12.99
CA GLN A 83 -13.95 -1.77 12.57
C GLN A 83 -14.34 -1.50 11.11
N PRO A 84 -15.65 -1.47 10.79
CA PRO A 84 -16.11 -1.46 9.40
C PRO A 84 -15.72 -0.15 8.70
N LEU A 85 -15.71 0.97 9.42
CA LEU A 85 -15.31 2.27 8.88
C LEU A 85 -13.85 2.28 8.42
N LEU A 86 -12.94 1.72 9.22
CA LEU A 86 -11.52 1.71 8.90
C LEU A 86 -11.20 0.73 7.76
N GLN A 87 -11.91 -0.40 7.70
CA GLN A 87 -11.82 -1.34 6.58
C GLN A 87 -12.37 -0.76 5.29
N VAL A 88 -13.54 -0.10 5.33
CA VAL A 88 -14.09 0.60 4.17
C VAL A 88 -13.12 1.67 3.70
N TRP A 89 -12.55 2.45 4.62
CA TRP A 89 -11.51 3.43 4.30
C TRP A 89 -10.30 2.76 3.64
N ALA A 90 -9.78 1.67 4.21
CA ALA A 90 -8.70 0.91 3.60
C ALA A 90 -9.04 0.42 2.18
N LEU A 91 -10.26 -0.06 1.94
CA LEU A 91 -10.73 -0.52 0.62
C LEU A 91 -10.90 0.62 -0.40
N LEU A 92 -11.07 1.88 0.02
CA LEU A 92 -11.04 3.02 -0.89
C LEU A 92 -9.68 3.17 -1.60
N SER A 93 -8.62 2.53 -1.11
CA SER A 93 -7.34 2.43 -1.82
C SER A 93 -7.47 1.79 -3.23
N LEU A 94 -8.50 0.98 -3.47
CA LEU A 94 -8.76 0.38 -4.79
C LEU A 94 -9.13 1.43 -5.84
N LEU A 95 -9.65 2.59 -5.43
CA LEU A 95 -9.96 3.69 -6.34
C LEU A 95 -8.72 4.22 -7.06
N PHE A 96 -7.51 4.00 -6.51
CA PHE A 96 -6.25 4.37 -7.14
C PHE A 96 -5.87 3.47 -8.33
N TRP A 97 -6.63 2.41 -8.64
CA TRP A 97 -6.54 1.77 -9.96
C TRP A 97 -7.10 2.65 -11.07
N LEU A 98 -8.07 3.52 -10.76
CA LEU A 98 -8.70 4.40 -11.73
C LEU A 98 -7.76 5.53 -12.15
N LYS A 99 -7.81 5.87 -13.45
CA LYS A 99 -6.99 6.93 -14.05
C LYS A 99 -7.17 8.32 -13.42
N VAL A 100 -8.34 8.58 -12.82
CA VAL A 100 -8.64 9.88 -12.18
C VAL A 100 -7.78 10.07 -10.94
N PHE A 101 -7.66 9.03 -10.11
CA PHE A 101 -6.94 9.09 -8.84
C PHE A 101 -5.44 8.83 -9.01
N ASN A 102 -5.03 7.96 -9.93
CA ASN A 102 -3.61 7.59 -10.08
C ASN A 102 -2.71 8.66 -10.71
N ARG A 103 -3.28 9.73 -11.28
CA ARG A 103 -2.51 10.83 -11.87
C ARG A 103 -1.86 11.73 -10.82
N LYS A 104 -2.39 11.75 -9.60
CA LYS A 104 -1.96 12.67 -8.54
C LYS A 104 -1.49 11.87 -7.30
N PRO A 105 -0.17 11.64 -7.16
CA PRO A 105 0.40 10.91 -6.02
C PRO A 105 0.06 11.49 -4.65
N LEU A 106 -0.30 12.78 -4.58
CA LEU A 106 -0.71 13.41 -3.33
C LEU A 106 -1.99 12.80 -2.75
N TYR A 107 -2.92 12.31 -3.59
CA TYR A 107 -4.18 11.75 -3.10
C TYR A 107 -3.98 10.42 -2.36
N SER A 108 -3.09 9.55 -2.85
CA SER A 108 -2.75 8.32 -2.14
C SER A 108 -2.00 8.59 -0.84
N LEU A 109 -1.17 9.64 -0.81
CA LEU A 109 -0.54 10.11 0.43
C LEU A 109 -1.61 10.54 1.45
N ILE A 110 -2.51 11.45 1.10
CA ILE A 110 -3.57 11.94 1.99
C ILE A 110 -4.41 10.78 2.54
N HIS A 111 -4.78 9.84 1.67
CA HIS A 111 -5.53 8.65 2.06
C HIS A 111 -4.78 7.81 3.11
N SER A 112 -3.51 7.52 2.86
CA SER A 112 -2.67 6.74 3.79
C SER A 112 -2.35 7.49 5.09
N LEU A 113 -2.33 8.82 5.05
CA LEU A 113 -1.98 9.65 6.20
C LEU A 113 -3.03 9.55 7.31
N ALA A 114 -4.30 9.35 6.94
CA ALA A 114 -5.37 9.06 7.90
C ALA A 114 -5.08 7.79 8.71
N ILE A 115 -4.57 6.73 8.06
CA ILE A 115 -4.20 5.46 8.72
C ILE A 115 -2.91 5.64 9.54
N PHE A 116 -1.92 6.34 8.99
CA PHE A 116 -0.68 6.65 9.69
C PHE A 116 -0.91 7.48 10.96
N PHE A 117 -1.90 8.38 10.97
CA PHE A 117 -2.27 9.13 12.17
C PHE A 117 -2.69 8.21 13.32
N PHE A 118 -3.42 7.12 13.03
CA PHE A 118 -3.76 6.13 14.07
C PHE A 118 -2.52 5.46 14.66
N LEU A 119 -1.55 5.06 13.83
CA LEU A 119 -0.26 4.52 14.32
C LEU A 119 0.42 5.49 15.29
N VAL A 120 0.52 6.78 14.92
CA VAL A 120 1.15 7.80 15.77
C VAL A 120 0.37 7.97 17.07
N LYS A 121 -0.96 8.02 17.00
CA LYS A 121 -1.82 8.12 18.18
C LYS A 121 -1.57 6.95 19.14
N ASP A 122 -1.52 5.73 18.64
CA ASP A 122 -1.33 4.53 19.47
C ASP A 122 0.06 4.54 20.12
N LEU A 123 1.10 4.87 19.35
CA LEU A 123 2.45 5.04 19.87
C LEU A 123 2.52 6.08 21.01
N VAL A 124 1.86 7.23 20.86
CA VAL A 124 1.81 8.26 21.90
C VAL A 124 1.10 7.75 23.16
N ILE A 125 -0.05 7.09 23.01
CA ILE A 125 -0.80 6.52 24.14
C ILE A 125 0.05 5.49 24.89
N TYR A 126 0.69 4.56 24.17
CA TYR A 126 1.50 3.52 24.80
C TYR A 126 2.79 4.04 25.42
N MET A 127 3.40 5.09 24.86
CA MET A 127 4.57 5.73 25.48
C MET A 127 4.23 6.43 26.79
N THR A 128 3.00 6.94 26.94
CA THR A 128 2.55 7.61 28.17
C THR A 128 2.03 6.64 29.24
N SER A 129 1.88 5.36 28.93
CA SER A 129 1.38 4.33 29.85
C SER A 129 2.48 3.37 30.30
N SER A 130 2.58 3.12 31.60
CA SER A 130 3.69 2.41 32.26
C SER A 130 3.84 0.92 31.94
N GLY A 131 2.99 0.36 31.06
CA GLY A 131 3.02 -1.05 30.62
C GLY A 131 3.06 -1.24 29.10
N GLY A 132 3.34 -0.20 28.31
CA GLY A 132 3.16 -0.22 26.84
C GLY A 132 4.30 -0.82 26.01
N ASN A 133 5.41 -1.23 26.60
CA ASN A 133 6.64 -1.58 25.85
C ASN A 133 6.45 -2.74 24.86
N ASP A 134 5.67 -3.76 25.22
CA ASP A 134 5.43 -4.91 24.34
C ASP A 134 4.51 -4.55 23.16
N PHE A 135 3.49 -3.72 23.40
CA PHE A 135 2.61 -3.19 22.36
C PHE A 135 3.38 -2.31 21.37
N ILE A 136 4.20 -1.38 21.87
CA ILE A 136 5.06 -0.54 21.04
C ILE A 136 5.99 -1.41 20.17
N ARG A 137 6.63 -2.42 20.76
CA ARG A 137 7.53 -3.30 20.02
C ARG A 137 6.80 -4.06 18.91
N ASN A 138 5.57 -4.50 19.17
CA ASN A 138 4.76 -5.19 18.17
C ASN A 138 4.31 -4.26 17.05
N ASP A 139 3.77 -3.09 17.39
CA ASP A 139 3.32 -2.08 16.43
C ASP A 139 4.46 -1.61 15.53
N MET A 140 5.67 -1.45 16.08
CA MET A 140 6.87 -1.09 15.31
C MET A 140 7.33 -2.19 14.34
N LYS A 141 7.15 -3.47 14.69
CA LYS A 141 7.40 -4.58 13.75
C LYS A 141 6.39 -4.55 12.62
N VAL A 142 5.11 -4.42 12.95
CA VAL A 142 4.01 -4.31 11.97
C VAL A 142 4.22 -3.11 11.04
N TYR A 143 4.67 -1.99 11.59
CA TYR A 143 5.01 -0.81 10.80
C TYR A 143 6.19 -1.06 9.84
N THR A 144 7.23 -1.77 10.31
CA THR A 144 8.37 -2.14 9.46
C THR A 144 7.92 -3.05 8.32
N ASP A 145 7.09 -4.05 8.61
CA ASP A 145 6.50 -4.93 7.59
C ASP A 145 5.66 -4.12 6.60
N SER A 146 4.96 -3.08 7.06
CA SER A 146 4.21 -2.18 6.19
C SER A 146 5.08 -1.39 5.21
N ILE A 147 6.22 -0.89 5.67
CA ILE A 147 7.19 -0.22 4.79
C ILE A 147 7.69 -1.21 3.74
N LEU A 148 8.10 -2.41 4.15
CA LEU A 148 8.61 -3.44 3.25
C LEU A 148 7.57 -3.85 2.21
N LEU A 149 6.32 -4.05 2.63
CA LEU A 149 5.21 -4.38 1.74
C LEU A 149 4.98 -3.28 0.70
N ASN A 150 4.92 -2.01 1.11
CA ASN A 150 4.70 -0.90 0.19
C ASN A 150 5.88 -0.67 -0.77
N VAL A 151 7.11 -0.94 -0.34
CA VAL A 151 8.27 -0.96 -1.25
C VAL A 151 8.15 -2.11 -2.25
N ALA A 152 7.79 -3.30 -1.78
CA ALA A 152 7.64 -4.48 -2.64
C ALA A 152 6.56 -4.28 -3.70
N THR A 153 5.37 -3.78 -3.32
CA THR A 153 4.29 -3.51 -4.28
C THR A 153 4.67 -2.46 -5.31
N LEU A 154 5.40 -1.41 -4.91
CA LEU A 154 5.93 -0.41 -5.83
C LEU A 154 6.93 -1.01 -6.82
N ILE A 155 7.84 -1.88 -6.36
CA ILE A 155 8.81 -2.57 -7.21
C ILE A 155 8.09 -3.47 -8.23
N ILE A 156 7.09 -4.23 -7.78
CA ILE A 156 6.28 -5.10 -8.66
C ILE A 156 5.62 -4.27 -9.76
N VAL A 157 4.94 -3.17 -9.41
CA VAL A 157 4.30 -2.28 -10.39
C VAL A 157 5.32 -1.69 -11.37
N LEU A 158 6.52 -1.34 -10.90
CA LEU A 158 7.59 -0.84 -11.76
C LEU A 158 8.09 -1.91 -12.75
N ILE A 159 8.24 -3.15 -12.31
CA ILE A 159 8.63 -4.27 -13.18
C ILE A 159 7.55 -4.51 -14.24
N ILE A 160 6.28 -4.61 -13.84
CA ILE A 160 5.14 -4.79 -14.75
C ILE A 160 5.11 -3.66 -15.79
N SER A 161 5.25 -2.40 -15.35
CA SER A 161 5.25 -1.24 -16.24
C SER A 161 6.38 -1.30 -17.28
N LYS A 162 7.58 -1.74 -16.89
CA LYS A 162 8.71 -1.94 -17.81
C LYS A 162 8.44 -3.06 -18.81
N LEU A 163 7.95 -4.21 -18.34
CA LEU A 163 7.62 -5.35 -19.21
C LEU A 163 6.54 -4.98 -20.23
N SER A 164 5.45 -4.33 -19.81
CA SER A 164 4.40 -3.89 -20.72
C SER A 164 4.90 -2.88 -21.76
N SER A 165 5.81 -1.98 -21.36
CA SER A 165 6.43 -1.02 -22.28
C SER A 165 7.33 -1.69 -23.32
N TYR A 166 8.06 -2.73 -22.91
CA TYR A 166 8.90 -3.51 -23.80
C TYR A 166 8.08 -4.28 -24.84
N SER A 167 7.04 -5.00 -24.41
CA SER A 167 6.16 -5.76 -25.31
C SER A 167 5.49 -4.86 -26.36
N ARG A 168 5.06 -3.65 -25.97
CA ARG A 168 4.45 -2.69 -26.91
C ARG A 168 5.44 -2.16 -27.95
N LYS A 169 6.71 -1.96 -27.58
CA LYS A 169 7.73 -1.51 -28.55
C LYS A 169 8.02 -2.57 -29.59
N LYS A 170 8.14 -3.83 -29.15
CA LYS A 170 8.36 -4.97 -30.04
C LYS A 170 7.20 -5.10 -31.06
N SER A 171 5.95 -5.07 -30.59
CA SER A 171 4.79 -5.19 -31.49
C SER A 171 4.70 -4.08 -32.54
N VAL A 172 5.10 -2.85 -32.21
CA VAL A 172 5.10 -1.74 -33.18
C VAL A 172 6.20 -1.92 -34.23
N GLN A 173 7.38 -2.40 -33.84
CA GLN A 173 8.48 -2.65 -34.75
C GLN A 173 8.17 -3.80 -35.73
N ASP A 174 7.53 -4.87 -35.23
CA ASP A 174 7.12 -6.00 -36.06
C ASP A 174 6.11 -5.57 -37.16
N LEU A 175 5.15 -4.69 -36.82
CA LEU A 175 4.18 -4.13 -37.76
C LEU A 175 4.82 -3.25 -38.85
N GLN A 176 5.86 -2.48 -38.51
CA GLN A 176 6.57 -1.63 -39.46
C GLN A 176 7.38 -2.46 -40.47
N ASN A 177 7.98 -3.56 -40.01
CA ASN A 177 8.73 -4.46 -40.87
C ASN A 177 7.80 -5.17 -41.88
N THR A 178 6.62 -5.65 -41.45
CA THR A 178 5.65 -6.29 -42.36
C THR A 178 4.99 -5.34 -43.37
N ALA A 179 5.03 -4.02 -43.14
CA ALA A 179 4.45 -3.02 -44.04
C ALA A 179 5.46 -2.50 -45.08
N SER A 180 6.73 -2.89 -44.98
CA SER A 180 7.82 -2.45 -45.85
C SER A 180 8.20 -3.49 -46.91
N ASP A 181 7.60 -4.68 -46.85
CA ASP A 181 7.70 -5.79 -47.81
C ASP A 181 6.46 -5.83 -48.72
#